data_AF-A0A960W591-F1
#
_entry.id   AF-A0A960W591-F1
#
_cell.length_a   1.000
_cell.length_b   1.000
_cell.length_c   1.000
_cell.angle_alpha   90.00
_cell.angle_beta   90.00
_cell.angle_gamma   90.00
#
_symmetry.space_group_name_H-M   'P 1'
#
loop_
_entity.id
_entity.type
_entity.pdbx_description
1 polymer ?
#
loop_
_entity_poly.entity_id
_entity_poly.type
_entity_poly.pdbx_seq_one_letter_code
_entity_poly.pdbx_strand_id
1 'polypeptide(L)'
;MFYMRGKYKETLKVCQEYIKNRGSNPYDYRIINIYTETETDIKHLDKTIEDVYTNTKLDKRKMILWMYILLDKALISEQYSIGLKWGKRFKKHAKRSKLFYQGVYLIACIKYSEKVSNLLAINHILTRNLPKTNKEKFTLLKIGQLSNDDQIIWEANSFLKKYYFKSEFSDFIFFKMIQSYKNKNREAKVQKLKKIFLRDFPDSIFSNRIARL
;
A
#
# COMPACT_ATOMS: atom_id res chain seq x y z
N MET A 1 -3.97 -21.50 -22.97
CA MET A 1 -2.69 -21.37 -23.71
C MET A 1 -2.23 -19.92 -23.89
N PHE A 2 -3.12 -18.93 -24.07
CA PHE A 2 -2.73 -17.52 -24.27
C PHE A 2 -2.01 -16.87 -23.08
N TYR A 3 -2.53 -17.04 -21.86
CA TYR A 3 -1.95 -16.45 -20.64
C TYR A 3 -0.48 -16.87 -20.42
N MET A 4 -0.19 -18.17 -20.49
CA MET A 4 1.18 -18.69 -20.34
C MET A 4 2.13 -18.25 -21.47
N ARG A 5 1.60 -17.76 -22.59
CA ARG A 5 2.37 -17.24 -23.73
C ARG A 5 2.51 -15.72 -23.70
N GLY A 6 2.15 -15.05 -22.60
CA GLY A 6 2.22 -13.59 -22.44
C GLY A 6 1.21 -12.80 -23.28
N LYS A 7 0.23 -13.49 -23.91
CA LYS A 7 -0.81 -12.86 -24.74
C LYS A 7 -1.96 -12.33 -23.86
N TYR A 8 -1.67 -11.31 -23.05
CA TYR A 8 -2.59 -10.83 -22.01
C TYR A 8 -3.84 -10.14 -22.59
N LYS A 9 -3.74 -9.43 -23.72
CA LYS A 9 -4.89 -8.77 -24.36
C LYS A 9 -5.91 -9.78 -24.87
N GLU A 10 -5.43 -10.83 -25.54
CA GLU A 10 -6.27 -11.92 -26.06
C GLU A 10 -6.84 -12.76 -24.91
N THR A 11 -6.05 -12.98 -23.86
CA THR A 11 -6.52 -13.63 -22.64
C THR A 11 -7.67 -12.84 -22.00
N LEU A 12 -7.52 -11.52 -21.86
CA LEU A 12 -8.55 -10.66 -21.29
C LEU A 12 -9.85 -10.73 -22.10
N LYS A 13 -9.77 -10.67 -23.44
CA LYS A 13 -10.95 -10.80 -24.31
C LYS A 13 -11.70 -12.11 -24.07
N VAL A 14 -10.99 -13.24 -24.04
CA VAL A 14 -11.58 -14.56 -23.79
C VAL A 14 -12.22 -14.62 -22.40
N CYS A 15 -11.57 -14.06 -21.37
CA CYS A 15 -12.13 -13.99 -20.03
C CYS A 15 -13.41 -13.13 -20.00
N GLN A 16 -13.42 -11.97 -20.65
CA GLN A 16 -14.57 -11.08 -20.73
C GLN A 16 -15.75 -11.72 -21.45
N GLU A 17 -15.51 -12.39 -22.58
CA GLU A 17 -16.55 -13.15 -23.31
C GLU A 17 -17.14 -14.25 -22.44
N TYR A 18 -16.30 -15.01 -21.73
CA TYR A 18 -16.78 -16.02 -20.78
C TYR A 18 -17.66 -15.40 -19.68
N ILE A 19 -17.18 -14.33 -19.04
CA ILE A 19 -17.92 -13.66 -17.96
C ILE A 19 -19.26 -13.13 -18.46
N LYS A 20 -19.28 -12.53 -19.66
CA LYS A 20 -20.50 -11.97 -20.27
C LYS A 20 -21.51 -13.06 -20.62
N ASN A 21 -21.06 -14.19 -21.16
CA ASN A 21 -21.94 -15.24 -21.69
C ASN A 21 -22.33 -16.31 -20.66
N ARG A 22 -21.85 -16.24 -19.41
CA ARG A 22 -22.10 -17.28 -18.40
C ARG A 22 -23.57 -17.40 -17.98
N GLY A 23 -24.37 -16.35 -18.12
CA GLY A 23 -25.73 -16.28 -17.58
C GLY A 23 -25.76 -16.44 -16.04
N SER A 24 -26.59 -17.35 -15.54
CA SER A 24 -26.71 -17.68 -14.10
C SER A 24 -25.73 -18.76 -13.61
N ASN A 25 -24.90 -19.32 -14.50
CA ASN A 25 -23.98 -20.39 -14.14
C ASN A 25 -22.91 -19.91 -13.14
N PRO A 26 -22.51 -20.73 -12.15
CA PRO A 26 -21.43 -20.39 -11.23
C PRO A 26 -20.14 -20.00 -11.96
N TYR A 27 -19.40 -19.05 -11.39
CA TYR A 27 -18.12 -18.62 -11.96
C TYR A 27 -17.08 -19.73 -11.91
N ASP A 28 -16.41 -20.01 -13.05
CA ASP A 28 -15.14 -20.74 -13.02
C ASP A 28 -14.06 -19.83 -12.41
N TYR A 29 -13.62 -20.19 -11.21
CA TYR A 29 -12.63 -19.44 -10.45
C TYR A 29 -11.28 -19.32 -11.15
N ARG A 30 -10.91 -20.26 -12.04
CA ARG A 30 -9.65 -20.19 -12.79
C ARG A 30 -9.71 -19.03 -13.77
N ILE A 31 -10.87 -18.83 -14.39
CA ILE A 31 -11.12 -17.72 -15.30
C ILE A 31 -11.15 -16.42 -14.51
N ILE A 32 -11.81 -16.38 -13.35
CA ILE A 32 -11.80 -15.17 -12.51
C ILE A 32 -10.39 -14.83 -12.00
N ASN A 33 -9.56 -15.80 -11.61
CA ASN A 33 -8.16 -15.55 -11.27
C ASN A 33 -7.42 -14.85 -12.41
N ILE A 34 -7.47 -15.44 -13.62
CA ILE A 34 -6.79 -14.90 -14.80
C ILE A 34 -7.34 -13.51 -15.15
N TYR A 35 -8.67 -13.35 -15.10
CA TYR A 35 -9.33 -12.07 -15.33
C TYR A 35 -8.85 -11.00 -14.34
N THR A 36 -8.79 -11.33 -13.05
CA THR A 36 -8.37 -10.38 -12.01
C THR A 36 -6.94 -9.90 -12.19
N GLU A 37 -6.06 -10.74 -12.72
CA GLU A 37 -4.68 -10.36 -13.00
C GLU A 37 -4.56 -9.50 -14.27
N THR A 38 -5.32 -9.85 -15.31
CA THR A 38 -5.22 -9.25 -16.66
C THR A 38 -6.08 -8.00 -16.87
N GLU A 39 -7.19 -7.85 -16.15
CA GLU A 39 -8.07 -6.69 -16.28
C GLU A 39 -7.38 -5.45 -15.72
N THR A 40 -7.36 -4.39 -16.51
CA THR A 40 -6.73 -3.10 -16.17
C THR A 40 -7.78 -2.05 -15.79
N ASP A 41 -9.01 -2.19 -16.28
CA ASP A 41 -10.12 -1.35 -15.86
C ASP A 41 -10.65 -1.82 -14.50
N ILE A 42 -10.30 -1.08 -13.46
CA ILE A 42 -10.71 -1.42 -12.10
C ILE A 42 -12.22 -1.30 -11.88
N LYS A 43 -12.97 -0.53 -12.66
CA LYS A 43 -14.43 -0.46 -12.53
C LYS A 43 -15.08 -1.75 -13.02
N HIS A 44 -14.58 -2.32 -14.11
CA HIS A 44 -15.01 -3.64 -14.58
C HIS A 44 -14.62 -4.74 -13.61
N LEU A 45 -13.40 -4.66 -13.08
CA LEU A 45 -12.93 -5.59 -12.06
C LEU A 45 -13.79 -5.51 -10.78
N ASP A 46 -14.10 -4.30 -10.32
CA ASP A 46 -14.96 -4.04 -9.17
C ASP A 46 -16.35 -4.69 -9.33
N LYS A 47 -17.02 -4.42 -10.45
CA LYS A 47 -18.33 -4.99 -10.76
C LYS A 47 -18.29 -6.51 -10.80
N THR A 48 -17.27 -7.10 -11.43
CA THR A 48 -17.13 -8.54 -11.55
C THR A 48 -16.89 -9.19 -10.18
N ILE A 49 -15.95 -8.65 -9.38
CA ILE A 49 -15.66 -9.19 -8.06
C ILE A 49 -16.85 -8.98 -7.10
N GLU A 50 -17.62 -7.90 -7.25
CA GLU A 50 -18.87 -7.68 -6.52
C GLU A 50 -19.90 -8.78 -6.81
N ASP A 51 -20.17 -9.05 -8.10
CA ASP A 51 -21.12 -10.10 -8.52
C ASP A 51 -20.70 -11.48 -7.99
N VAL A 52 -19.40 -11.77 -8.08
CA VAL A 52 -18.80 -12.98 -7.51
C VAL A 52 -19.03 -13.03 -5.99
N TYR A 53 -18.77 -11.94 -5.26
CA TYR A 53 -18.89 -11.87 -3.81
C TYR A 53 -20.32 -12.07 -3.31
N THR A 54 -21.33 -11.58 -4.04
CA THR A 54 -22.74 -11.66 -3.64
C THR A 54 -23.38 -13.00 -4.00
N ASN A 55 -23.02 -13.58 -5.15
CA ASN A 55 -23.79 -14.66 -5.76
C ASN A 55 -23.20 -16.06 -5.58
N THR A 56 -22.12 -16.21 -4.81
CA THR A 56 -21.45 -17.52 -4.68
C THR A 56 -21.10 -17.86 -3.24
N LYS A 57 -21.27 -19.14 -2.87
CA LYS A 57 -20.65 -19.73 -1.68
C LYS A 57 -19.16 -19.98 -1.95
N LEU A 58 -18.41 -18.93 -2.23
CA LEU A 58 -17.03 -19.06 -2.70
C LEU A 58 -16.07 -19.43 -1.57
N ASP A 59 -15.00 -20.13 -1.96
CA ASP A 59 -13.83 -20.36 -1.13
C ASP A 59 -13.28 -19.00 -0.65
N LYS A 60 -13.33 -18.79 0.67
CA LYS A 60 -12.86 -17.58 1.36
C LYS A 60 -11.42 -17.23 0.96
N ARG A 61 -10.56 -18.21 0.68
CA ARG A 61 -9.15 -17.96 0.31
C ARG A 61 -9.03 -17.25 -1.03
N LYS A 62 -9.79 -17.68 -2.03
CA LYS A 62 -9.81 -17.07 -3.37
C LYS A 62 -10.36 -15.65 -3.30
N MET A 63 -11.44 -15.47 -2.53
CA MET A 63 -12.02 -14.16 -2.33
C MET A 63 -11.04 -13.17 -1.66
N ILE A 64 -10.28 -13.62 -0.65
CA ILE A 64 -9.27 -12.78 0.01
C ILE A 64 -8.16 -12.38 -0.98
N LEU A 65 -7.72 -13.29 -1.85
CA LEU A 65 -6.72 -13.00 -2.87
C LEU A 65 -7.23 -11.94 -3.86
N TRP A 66 -8.45 -12.08 -4.36
CA TRP A 66 -9.05 -11.11 -5.28
C TRP A 66 -9.26 -9.74 -4.65
N MET A 67 -9.70 -9.69 -3.39
CA MET A 67 -9.77 -8.45 -2.62
C MET A 67 -8.39 -7.80 -2.48
N TYR A 68 -7.33 -8.60 -2.26
CA TYR A 68 -5.95 -8.10 -2.18
C TYR A 68 -5.48 -7.51 -3.53
N ILE A 69 -5.68 -8.21 -4.64
CA ILE A 69 -5.33 -7.72 -5.99
C ILE A 69 -6.08 -6.43 -6.30
N LEU A 70 -7.37 -6.37 -5.96
CA LEU A 70 -8.17 -5.18 -6.19
C LEU A 70 -7.69 -3.99 -5.35
N LEU A 71 -7.26 -4.21 -4.09
CA LEU A 71 -6.63 -3.18 -3.27
C LEU A 71 -5.36 -2.62 -3.91
N ASP A 72 -4.53 -3.49 -4.46
CA ASP A 72 -3.29 -3.10 -5.13
C ASP A 72 -3.57 -2.26 -6.38
N LYS A 73 -4.46 -2.75 -7.25
CA LYS A 73 -4.90 -2.01 -8.44
C LYS A 73 -5.57 -0.68 -8.10
N ALA A 74 -6.38 -0.63 -7.03
CA ALA A 74 -7.03 0.60 -6.58
C ALA A 74 -6.04 1.67 -6.15
N LEU A 75 -4.95 1.26 -5.51
CA LEU A 75 -3.87 2.17 -5.14
C LEU A 75 -3.15 2.69 -6.40
N ILE A 76 -2.79 1.80 -7.32
CA ILE A 76 -2.06 2.14 -8.56
C ILE A 76 -2.87 3.05 -9.48
N SER A 77 -4.17 2.77 -9.63
CA SER A 77 -5.06 3.53 -10.52
C SER A 77 -5.73 4.74 -9.84
N GLU A 78 -5.31 5.06 -8.61
CA GLU A 78 -5.87 6.15 -7.79
C GLU A 78 -7.40 6.07 -7.59
N GLN A 79 -7.98 4.87 -7.69
CA GLN A 79 -9.42 4.64 -7.49
C GLN A 79 -9.69 4.32 -6.02
N TYR A 80 -9.42 5.30 -5.16
CA TYR A 80 -9.38 5.09 -3.71
C TYR A 80 -10.75 4.73 -3.10
N SER A 81 -11.85 5.23 -3.65
CA SER A 81 -13.22 4.88 -3.20
C SER A 81 -13.49 3.36 -3.30
N ILE A 82 -13.10 2.75 -4.43
CA ILE A 82 -13.16 1.31 -4.66
C ILE A 82 -12.23 0.59 -3.67
N GLY A 83 -11.01 1.08 -3.51
CA GLY A 83 -10.04 0.54 -2.55
C GLY A 83 -10.55 0.55 -1.10
N LEU A 84 -11.21 1.62 -0.66
CA LEU A 84 -11.80 1.75 0.68
C LEU A 84 -12.97 0.78 0.86
N LYS A 85 -13.85 0.64 -0.15
CA LYS A 85 -14.97 -0.32 -0.15
C LYS A 85 -14.46 -1.74 0.11
N TRP A 86 -13.49 -2.19 -0.69
CA TRP A 86 -12.94 -3.54 -0.55
C TRP A 86 -12.03 -3.70 0.65
N GLY A 87 -11.35 -2.64 1.08
CA GLY A 87 -10.52 -2.66 2.28
C GLY A 87 -11.31 -3.01 3.55
N LYS A 88 -12.55 -2.52 3.65
CA LYS A 88 -13.46 -2.89 4.76
C LYS A 88 -13.78 -4.38 4.75
N ARG A 89 -14.07 -4.95 3.57
CA ARG A 89 -14.37 -6.38 3.40
C ARG A 89 -13.14 -7.25 3.63
N PHE A 90 -12.00 -6.86 3.08
CA PHE A 90 -10.71 -7.54 3.27
C PHE A 90 -10.38 -7.68 4.76
N LYS A 91 -10.45 -6.59 5.54
CA LYS A 91 -10.19 -6.64 7.00
C LYS A 91 -11.12 -7.59 7.76
N LYS A 92 -12.37 -7.71 7.31
CA LYS A 92 -13.36 -8.62 7.92
C LYS A 92 -12.96 -10.08 7.70
N HIS A 93 -12.52 -10.43 6.51
CA HIS A 93 -12.31 -11.83 6.09
C HIS A 93 -10.86 -12.32 6.21
N ALA A 94 -9.88 -11.43 6.08
CA ALA A 94 -8.47 -11.79 5.92
C ALA A 94 -7.68 -11.94 7.24
N LYS A 95 -8.30 -11.83 8.42
CA LYS A 95 -7.59 -11.81 9.73
C LYS A 95 -6.60 -12.97 9.94
N ARG A 96 -6.88 -14.14 9.38
CA ARG A 96 -6.03 -15.35 9.46
C ARG A 96 -5.25 -15.63 8.17
N SER A 97 -5.31 -14.74 7.19
CA SER A 97 -4.62 -14.89 5.91
C SER A 97 -3.16 -14.48 6.02
N LYS A 98 -2.29 -15.16 5.27
CA LYS A 98 -0.89 -14.73 5.08
C LYS A 98 -0.80 -13.34 4.45
N LEU A 99 -1.80 -12.95 3.66
CA LEU A 99 -1.90 -11.63 3.01
C LEU A 99 -2.35 -10.51 3.95
N PHE A 100 -2.74 -10.82 5.20
CA PHE A 100 -3.38 -9.85 6.09
C PHE A 100 -2.56 -8.55 6.23
N TYR A 101 -1.28 -8.66 6.58
CA TYR A 101 -0.45 -7.49 6.82
C TYR A 101 -0.17 -6.69 5.55
N GLN A 102 0.02 -7.36 4.41
CA GLN A 102 0.23 -6.72 3.12
C GLN A 102 -1.03 -5.97 2.68
N GLY A 103 -2.21 -6.59 2.78
CA GLY A 103 -3.47 -5.93 2.43
C GLY A 103 -3.81 -4.79 3.39
N VAL A 104 -3.52 -4.93 4.68
CA VAL A 104 -3.70 -3.83 5.64
C VAL A 104 -2.75 -2.66 5.36
N TYR A 105 -1.53 -2.94 4.89
CA TYR A 105 -0.60 -1.92 4.43
C TYR A 105 -1.15 -1.18 3.21
N LEU A 106 -1.66 -1.88 2.18
CA LEU A 106 -2.30 -1.25 1.03
C LEU A 106 -3.48 -0.36 1.43
N ILE A 107 -4.35 -0.85 2.34
CA ILE A 107 -5.46 -0.05 2.88
C ILE A 107 -4.94 1.20 3.59
N ALA A 108 -3.81 1.11 4.28
CA ALA A 108 -3.22 2.24 4.95
C ALA A 108 -2.65 3.27 3.96
N CYS A 109 -2.04 2.83 2.85
CA CYS A 109 -1.59 3.69 1.75
C CYS A 109 -2.76 4.39 1.04
N ILE A 110 -3.85 3.65 0.75
CA ILE A 110 -5.06 4.22 0.12
C ILE A 110 -5.61 5.35 1.00
N LYS A 111 -5.80 5.08 2.29
CA LYS A 111 -6.27 6.09 3.25
C LYS A 111 -5.34 7.30 3.34
N TYR A 112 -4.03 7.06 3.34
CA TYR A 112 -3.05 8.15 3.33
C TYR A 112 -3.21 9.05 2.09
N SER A 113 -3.40 8.44 0.92
CA SER A 113 -3.55 9.15 -0.35
C SER A 113 -4.83 9.99 -0.39
N GLU A 114 -5.91 9.50 0.21
CA GLU A 114 -7.17 10.23 0.43
C GLU A 114 -7.09 11.28 1.54
N LYS A 115 -5.92 11.52 2.13
CA LYS A 115 -5.73 12.39 3.30
C LYS A 115 -6.60 12.01 4.50
N VAL A 116 -7.01 10.74 4.57
CA VAL A 116 -7.76 10.17 5.69
C VAL A 116 -6.78 9.56 6.69
N SER A 117 -6.65 10.20 7.85
CA SER A 117 -5.78 9.69 8.92
C SER A 117 -6.16 8.26 9.33
N ASN A 118 -5.15 7.42 9.51
CA ASN A 118 -5.30 6.06 10.00
C ASN A 118 -4.28 5.70 11.07
N LEU A 119 -3.70 6.71 11.72
CA LEU A 119 -2.66 6.59 12.75
C LEU A 119 -3.02 5.60 13.87
N LEU A 120 -4.26 5.64 14.37
CA LEU A 120 -4.72 4.69 15.40
C LEU A 120 -4.62 3.23 14.93
N ALA A 121 -5.01 2.97 13.68
CA ALA A 121 -4.92 1.63 13.11
C ALA A 121 -3.46 1.22 12.90
N ILE A 122 -2.59 2.12 12.42
CA ILE A 122 -1.16 1.86 12.26
C ILE A 122 -0.51 1.56 13.61
N ASN A 123 -0.78 2.37 14.64
CA ASN A 123 -0.22 2.18 15.99
C ASN A 123 -0.61 0.81 16.55
N HIS A 124 -1.89 0.43 16.45
CA HIS A 124 -2.35 -0.89 16.89
C HIS A 124 -1.74 -2.06 16.08
N ILE A 125 -1.35 -1.85 14.83
CA ILE A 125 -0.64 -2.88 14.05
C ILE A 125 0.82 -2.99 14.50
N LEU A 126 1.47 -1.87 14.78
CA LEU A 126 2.87 -1.82 15.22
C LEU A 126 3.10 -2.43 16.60
N THR A 127 2.07 -2.60 17.43
CA THR A 127 2.16 -3.36 18.70
C THR A 127 2.22 -4.87 18.50
N ARG A 128 1.94 -5.37 17.29
CA ARG A 128 1.96 -6.81 16.98
C ARG A 128 3.36 -7.29 16.59
N ASN A 129 3.58 -8.59 16.67
CA ASN A 129 4.79 -9.23 16.17
C ASN A 129 4.76 -9.29 14.63
N LEU A 130 5.32 -8.27 13.99
CA LEU A 130 5.40 -8.14 12.54
C LEU A 130 6.78 -8.57 12.02
N PRO A 131 6.86 -9.16 10.82
CA PRO A 131 8.13 -9.25 10.09
C PRO A 131 8.81 -7.88 10.00
N LYS A 132 10.15 -7.86 10.09
CA LYS A 132 10.96 -6.63 10.09
C LYS A 132 10.59 -5.67 8.94
N THR A 133 10.48 -6.20 7.72
CA THR A 133 10.11 -5.45 6.51
C THR A 133 8.74 -4.77 6.63
N ASN A 134 7.74 -5.47 7.18
CA ASN A 134 6.41 -4.88 7.40
C ASN A 134 6.45 -3.82 8.49
N LYS A 135 7.23 -4.04 9.56
CA LYS A 135 7.38 -3.06 10.64
C LYS A 135 7.95 -1.74 10.10
N GLU A 136 8.99 -1.80 9.25
CA GLU A 136 9.57 -0.62 8.61
C GLU A 136 8.54 0.13 7.76
N LYS A 137 7.80 -0.58 6.91
CA LYS A 137 6.74 -0.01 6.06
C LYS A 137 5.62 0.67 6.86
N PHE A 138 5.18 0.07 7.96
CA PHE A 138 4.16 0.70 8.83
C PHE A 138 4.72 1.89 9.61
N THR A 139 5.98 1.85 10.05
CA THR A 139 6.63 3.00 10.69
C THR A 139 6.79 4.17 9.71
N LEU A 140 7.12 3.89 8.45
CA LEU A 140 7.14 4.88 7.39
C LEU A 140 5.79 5.58 7.24
N LEU A 141 4.70 4.80 7.09
CA LEU A 141 3.35 5.36 6.98
C LEU A 141 2.94 6.16 8.22
N LYS A 142 3.33 5.70 9.42
CA LYS A 142 3.09 6.44 10.67
C LYS A 142 3.76 7.81 10.58
N ILE A 143 5.06 7.85 10.34
CA ILE A 143 5.84 9.10 10.30
C ILE A 143 5.34 10.04 9.20
N GLY A 144 4.94 9.49 8.04
CA GLY A 144 4.35 10.27 6.95
C GLY A 144 3.00 10.94 7.29
N GLN A 145 2.28 10.44 8.29
CA GLN A 145 0.96 10.93 8.73
C GLN A 145 0.99 11.77 10.00
N LEU A 146 2.10 11.82 10.71
CA LEU A 146 2.22 12.66 11.90
C LEU A 146 2.19 14.14 11.50
N SER A 147 1.49 14.93 12.30
CA SER A 147 1.46 16.40 12.21
C SER A 147 2.27 17.08 13.30
N ASN A 148 2.55 16.40 14.41
CA ASN A 148 3.34 16.94 15.52
C ASN A 148 4.83 16.76 15.26
N ASP A 149 5.57 17.86 15.16
CA ASP A 149 7.01 17.85 14.83
C ASP A 149 7.88 17.15 15.89
N ASP A 150 7.55 17.27 17.18
CA ASP A 150 8.30 16.57 18.23
C ASP A 150 8.14 15.06 18.11
N GLN A 151 6.92 14.60 17.81
CA GLN A 151 6.66 13.20 17.58
C GLN A 151 7.35 12.69 16.32
N ILE A 152 7.35 13.46 15.22
CA ILE A 152 8.10 13.11 14.00
C ILE A 152 9.58 12.94 14.33
N ILE A 153 10.18 13.91 15.02
CA ILE A 153 11.59 13.88 15.40
C ILE A 153 11.89 12.65 16.27
N TRP A 154 11.05 12.35 17.26
CA TRP A 154 11.25 11.21 18.15
C TRP A 154 11.18 9.87 17.38
N GLU A 155 10.13 9.67 16.60
CA GLU A 155 9.93 8.43 15.82
C GLU A 155 11.03 8.26 14.75
N ALA A 156 11.42 9.33 14.06
CA ALA A 156 12.46 9.30 13.05
C ALA A 156 13.83 8.98 13.66
N ASN A 157 14.20 9.60 14.79
CA ASN A 157 15.44 9.26 15.49
C ASN A 157 15.45 7.79 15.93
N SER A 158 14.34 7.29 16.49
CA SER A 158 14.21 5.89 16.89
C SER A 158 14.38 4.93 15.71
N PHE A 159 13.76 5.25 14.57
CA PHE A 159 13.89 4.49 13.33
C PHE A 159 15.33 4.50 12.81
N LEU A 160 15.91 5.68 12.62
CA LEU A 160 17.25 5.84 12.05
C LEU A 160 18.30 5.18 12.95
N LYS A 161 18.21 5.29 14.28
CA LYS A 161 19.13 4.60 15.21
C LYS A 161 19.20 3.09 14.94
N LYS A 162 18.10 2.48 14.52
CA LYS A 162 18.00 1.04 14.29
C LYS A 162 18.28 0.64 12.84
N TYR A 163 17.87 1.46 11.89
CA TYR A 163 17.79 1.09 10.46
C TYR A 163 18.61 1.97 9.52
N TYR A 164 19.45 2.88 10.03
CA TYR A 164 20.34 3.71 9.21
C TYR A 164 21.11 2.87 8.18
N PHE A 165 21.01 3.22 6.90
CA PHE A 165 21.54 2.46 5.74
C PHE A 165 21.07 1.01 5.57
N LYS A 166 20.27 0.47 6.49
CA LYS A 166 19.71 -0.89 6.43
C LYS A 166 18.31 -0.93 5.84
N SER A 167 17.66 0.24 5.74
CA SER A 167 16.33 0.39 5.19
C SER A 167 16.34 1.34 4.00
N GLU A 168 15.67 0.94 2.92
CA GLU A 168 15.43 1.76 1.72
C GLU A 168 14.64 3.05 2.01
N PHE A 169 13.99 3.14 3.18
CA PHE A 169 13.20 4.30 3.59
C PHE A 169 13.99 5.31 4.43
N SER A 170 15.27 5.05 4.69
CA SER A 170 16.08 5.87 5.61
C SER A 170 16.17 7.32 5.15
N ASP A 171 16.27 7.57 3.84
CA ASP A 171 16.34 8.91 3.27
C ASP A 171 15.04 9.69 3.49
N PHE A 172 13.87 9.10 3.21
CA PHE A 172 12.58 9.74 3.45
C PHE A 172 12.40 10.08 4.94
N ILE A 173 12.71 9.14 5.83
CA ILE A 173 12.56 9.34 7.28
C ILE A 173 13.49 10.46 7.77
N PHE A 174 14.73 10.48 7.28
CA PHE A 174 15.66 11.55 7.60
C PHE A 174 15.17 12.89 7.05
N PHE A 175 14.71 12.94 5.80
CA PHE A 175 14.13 14.14 5.22
C PHE A 175 12.98 14.70 6.06
N LYS A 176 12.02 13.86 6.48
CA LYS A 176 10.91 14.26 7.36
C LYS A 176 11.40 14.83 8.69
N MET A 177 12.44 14.23 9.29
CA MET A 177 13.05 14.73 10.51
C MET A 177 13.67 16.13 10.32
N ILE A 178 14.38 16.36 9.21
CA ILE A 178 14.97 17.68 8.89
C ILE A 178 13.87 18.73 8.74
N GLN A 179 12.79 18.40 8.04
CA GLN A 179 11.63 19.29 7.89
C GLN A 179 11.03 19.66 9.25
N SER A 180 10.85 18.70 10.14
CA SER A 180 10.32 18.98 11.48
C SER A 180 11.26 19.83 12.34
N TYR A 181 12.58 19.64 12.24
CA TYR A 181 13.54 20.56 12.88
C TYR A 181 13.46 21.98 12.31
N LYS A 182 13.23 22.12 10.99
CA LYS A 182 13.04 23.41 10.34
C LYS A 182 11.78 24.11 10.84
N ASN A 183 10.64 23.40 10.88
CA ASN A 183 9.38 23.94 11.41
C ASN A 183 9.50 24.44 12.86
N LYS A 184 10.38 23.79 13.64
CA LYS A 184 10.71 24.19 15.02
C LYS A 184 11.80 25.27 15.13
N ASN A 185 12.16 25.94 14.05
CA ASN A 185 13.18 27.00 14.00
C ASN A 185 14.55 26.59 14.58
N ARG A 186 14.96 25.33 14.36
CA ARG A 186 16.26 24.80 14.84
C ARG A 186 17.35 24.88 13.76
N GLU A 187 17.64 26.09 13.27
CA GLU A 187 18.49 26.31 12.08
C GLU A 187 19.87 25.64 12.16
N ALA A 188 20.60 25.79 13.26
CA ALA A 188 21.92 25.17 13.42
C ALA A 188 21.87 23.64 13.29
N LYS A 189 20.80 23.02 13.82
CA LYS A 189 20.56 21.59 13.70
C LYS A 189 20.21 21.21 12.26
N VAL A 190 19.36 21.99 11.60
CA VAL A 190 18.99 21.80 10.19
C VAL A 190 20.23 21.83 9.32
N GLN A 191 21.09 22.85 9.42
CA GLN A 191 22.30 22.95 8.58
C GLN A 191 23.26 21.77 8.79
N LYS A 192 23.44 21.32 10.04
CA LYS A 192 24.23 20.11 10.32
C LYS A 192 23.63 18.87 9.66
N LEU A 193 22.33 18.67 9.82
CA LEU A 193 21.64 17.49 9.29
C LEU A 193 21.55 17.50 7.75
N LYS A 194 21.40 18.67 7.12
CA LYS A 194 21.46 18.84 5.66
C LYS A 194 22.78 18.32 5.09
N LYS A 195 23.90 18.72 5.69
CA LYS A 195 25.24 18.27 5.25
C LYS A 195 25.39 16.75 5.37
N ILE A 196 24.92 16.18 6.49
CA ILE A 196 24.93 14.73 6.70
C ILE A 196 24.07 14.04 5.64
N PHE A 197 22.87 14.55 5.38
CA PHE A 197 21.96 13.96 4.40
C PHE A 197 22.57 13.94 3.00
N LEU A 198 23.07 15.08 2.51
CA LEU A 198 23.60 15.18 1.15
C LEU A 198 24.85 14.33 0.94
N ARG A 199 25.63 14.08 2.01
CA ARG A 199 26.76 13.16 1.99
C ARG A 199 26.31 11.70 1.98
N ASP A 200 25.33 11.37 2.82
CA ASP A 200 24.92 9.98 3.08
C ASP A 200 23.93 9.47 2.03
N PHE A 201 23.13 10.35 1.42
CA PHE A 201 22.10 10.03 0.44
C PHE A 201 22.18 10.93 -0.81
N PRO A 202 23.32 10.98 -1.52
CA PRO A 202 23.51 11.90 -2.65
C PRO A 202 22.46 11.69 -3.75
N ASP A 203 22.12 10.43 -4.03
CA ASP A 203 21.19 10.04 -5.10
C ASP A 203 19.71 10.06 -4.68
N SER A 204 19.39 10.51 -3.47
CA SER A 204 18.00 10.58 -3.02
C SER A 204 17.20 11.60 -3.85
N ILE A 205 15.95 11.26 -4.16
CA ILE A 205 14.99 12.18 -4.77
C ILE A 205 14.74 13.44 -3.91
N PHE A 206 15.11 13.41 -2.62
CA PHE A 206 14.98 14.52 -1.70
C PHE A 206 16.20 15.44 -1.66
N SER A 207 17.33 15.08 -2.28
CA SER A 207 18.58 15.87 -2.22
C SER A 207 18.39 17.31 -2.67
N ASN A 208 17.71 17.52 -3.80
CA ASN A 208 17.40 18.86 -4.31
C ASN A 208 16.50 19.67 -3.38
N ARG A 209 15.53 19.01 -2.71
CA ARG A 209 14.64 19.68 -1.75
C ARG A 209 15.41 20.06 -0.49
N ILE A 210 16.26 19.17 0.01
CA ILE A 210 17.09 19.42 1.20
C ILE A 210 18.08 20.54 0.96
N ALA A 211 18.73 20.59 -0.20
CA ALA A 211 19.66 21.67 -0.53
C ALA A 211 19.02 23.07 -0.35
N ARG A 212 17.73 23.19 -0.66
CA ARG A 212 16.94 24.43 -0.57
C ARG A 212 16.33 24.72 0.81
N LEU A 213 16.39 23.79 1.78
CA LEU A 213 15.80 23.97 3.11
C LEU A 213 16.59 24.96 3.97
#